data_AF-A0AAV8CDI1-F1
#
_entry.id   AF-A0AAV8CDI1-F1
#
_cell.length_a   1.000
_cell.length_b   1.000
_cell.length_c   1.000
_cell.angle_alpha   90.00
_cell.angle_beta   90.00
_cell.angle_gamma   90.00
#
_symmetry.space_group_name_H-M   'P 1'
#
loop_
_entity.id
_entity.type
_entity.pdbx_description
1 polymer ?
#
loop_
_entity_poly.entity_id
_entity_poly.type
_entity_poly.pdbx_seq_one_letter_code
_entity_poly.pdbx_strand_id
1 'polypeptide(L)'
;MLTLGTTKMANYETVCPAGVPVPYKTILEANSRLIKNPPEEHNDLIATLPIHSFIMRPATFQNQLRLYKGNWINQSFLRGALAMQQHFKSSPTDLFLASFPKSGTTWLKAMIFATMTRTSYPLNQHPLCTHNPHQCITSIEKELSIGNSQIIEAIPSPRAMSTHLQYSILPESITNTDCRIIYVWRDPKMF
;
A
#
# COMPACT_ATOMS: atom_id res chain seq x y z
N MET A 1 21.46 -7.73 -29.75
CA MET A 1 20.22 -8.47 -29.45
C MET A 1 20.43 -9.14 -28.09
N LEU A 2 20.19 -8.41 -27.00
CA LEU A 2 20.38 -8.91 -25.64
C LEU A 2 19.04 -9.43 -25.14
N THR A 3 18.96 -10.74 -24.92
CA THR A 3 17.82 -11.41 -24.30
C THR A 3 17.76 -11.02 -22.83
N LEU A 4 16.70 -10.29 -22.45
CA LEU A 4 16.30 -10.09 -21.05
C LEU A 4 15.99 -11.45 -20.44
N GLY A 5 16.87 -11.91 -19.55
CA GLY A 5 16.64 -13.09 -18.73
C GLY A 5 15.41 -12.87 -17.85
N THR A 6 14.35 -13.62 -18.10
CA THR A 6 13.22 -13.76 -17.18
C THR A 6 13.71 -14.50 -15.95
N THR A 7 14.06 -13.76 -14.89
CA THR A 7 14.22 -14.35 -13.56
C THR A 7 12.87 -14.88 -13.11
N LYS A 8 12.66 -16.19 -13.24
CA LYS A 8 11.52 -16.89 -12.66
C LYS A 8 11.52 -16.63 -11.15
N MET A 9 10.58 -15.83 -10.69
CA MET A 9 10.19 -15.70 -9.28
C MET A 9 9.79 -17.10 -8.80
N ALA A 10 10.67 -17.75 -8.05
CA ALA A 10 10.45 -19.11 -7.56
C ALA A 10 9.32 -19.14 -6.52
N ASN A 11 8.37 -20.06 -6.71
CA ASN A 11 7.48 -20.64 -5.68
C ASN A 11 6.35 -19.80 -5.08
N TYR A 12 5.59 -19.02 -5.86
CA TYR A 12 4.36 -18.36 -5.35
C TYR A 12 3.05 -19.12 -5.60
N GLU A 13 3.03 -20.05 -6.56
CA GLU A 13 1.83 -20.85 -6.86
C GLU A 13 1.45 -21.86 -5.76
N THR A 14 2.36 -22.14 -4.81
CA THR A 14 2.13 -23.10 -3.73
C THR A 14 1.48 -22.52 -2.48
N VAL A 15 1.42 -21.19 -2.34
CA VAL A 15 0.83 -20.53 -1.14
C VAL A 15 -0.59 -20.00 -1.40
N CYS A 16 -0.94 -19.69 -2.65
CA CYS A 16 -2.21 -19.06 -3.00
C CYS A 16 -2.87 -19.81 -4.17
N PRO A 17 -4.08 -20.37 -4.02
CA PRO A 17 -4.85 -20.84 -5.17
C PRO A 17 -5.03 -19.67 -6.15
N ALA A 18 -4.78 -19.92 -7.43
CA ALA A 18 -4.88 -18.88 -8.45
C ALA A 18 -6.25 -18.16 -8.38
N GLY A 19 -6.22 -16.82 -8.28
CA GLY A 19 -7.42 -15.98 -8.29
C GLY A 19 -8.12 -15.78 -6.94
N VAL A 20 -7.60 -16.31 -5.83
CA VAL A 20 -8.13 -16.05 -4.48
C VAL A 20 -7.29 -14.98 -3.77
N PRO A 21 -7.85 -13.80 -3.45
CA PRO A 21 -7.15 -12.81 -2.61
C PRO A 21 -6.87 -13.37 -1.22
N VAL A 22 -5.60 -13.36 -0.81
CA VAL A 22 -5.16 -13.79 0.52
C VAL A 22 -4.81 -12.57 1.38
N PRO A 23 -4.80 -12.69 2.72
CA PRO A 23 -4.34 -11.60 3.57
C PRO A 23 -2.89 -11.20 3.25
N TYR A 24 -2.63 -9.90 3.11
CA TYR A 24 -1.28 -9.37 2.89
C TYR A 24 -0.25 -9.86 3.92
N LYS A 25 -0.64 -10.02 5.19
CA LYS A 25 0.25 -10.54 6.24
C LYS A 25 0.80 -11.92 5.92
N THR A 26 -0.02 -12.80 5.34
CA THR A 26 0.43 -14.14 4.91
C THR A 26 1.47 -14.05 3.81
N ILE A 27 1.29 -13.12 2.86
CA ILE A 27 2.27 -12.84 1.79
C ILE A 27 3.57 -12.30 2.39
N LEU A 28 3.46 -11.35 3.33
CA LEU A 28 4.60 -10.77 4.03
C LEU A 28 5.41 -11.83 4.79
N GLU A 29 4.75 -12.76 5.48
CA GLU A 29 5.39 -13.84 6.24
C GLU A 29 6.07 -14.86 5.32
N ALA A 30 5.39 -15.27 4.24
CA ALA A 30 5.96 -16.14 3.22
C ALA A 30 7.22 -15.54 2.56
N ASN A 31 7.28 -14.21 2.49
CA ASN A 31 8.37 -13.44 1.89
C ASN A 31 9.33 -12.82 2.91
N SER A 32 9.29 -13.24 4.17
CA SER A 32 10.10 -12.67 5.25
C SER A 32 11.61 -12.73 5.02
N ARG A 33 12.07 -13.63 4.13
CA ARG A 33 13.47 -13.80 3.74
C ARG A 33 13.92 -12.83 2.64
N LEU A 34 13.00 -12.11 1.99
CA LEU A 34 13.37 -11.12 0.99
C LEU A 34 14.11 -9.96 1.66
N ILE A 35 15.16 -9.49 0.99
CA ILE A 35 15.95 -8.36 1.47
C ILE A 35 15.11 -7.09 1.32
N LYS A 36 14.92 -6.38 2.43
CA LYS A 36 14.24 -5.09 2.44
C LYS A 36 15.25 -4.00 2.11
N ASN A 37 14.98 -3.27 1.04
CA ASN A 37 15.80 -2.14 0.61
C ASN A 37 14.93 -0.89 0.65
N PRO A 38 14.90 -0.14 1.77
CA PRO A 38 14.22 1.14 1.82
C PRO A 38 14.71 2.05 0.68
N PRO A 39 13.81 2.79 0.01
CA PRO A 39 14.20 3.68 -1.07
C PRO A 39 14.99 4.87 -0.50
N GLU A 40 16.29 4.91 -0.78
CA GLU A 40 17.20 5.98 -0.37
C GLU A 40 17.44 7.02 -1.47
N GLU A 41 17.12 6.68 -2.72
CA GLU A 41 17.33 7.51 -3.92
C GLU A 41 16.64 8.89 -3.86
N HIS A 42 15.62 9.04 -3.01
CA HIS A 42 14.89 10.30 -2.84
C HIS A 42 15.30 11.11 -1.61
N ASN A 43 16.29 10.65 -0.83
CA ASN A 43 16.66 11.30 0.43
C ASN A 43 17.12 12.75 0.22
N ASP A 44 17.92 13.00 -0.81
CA ASP A 44 18.43 14.34 -1.14
C ASP A 44 17.28 15.29 -1.48
N LEU A 45 16.35 14.85 -2.35
CA LEU A 45 15.16 15.63 -2.69
C LEU A 45 14.34 15.95 -1.43
N ILE A 46 14.04 14.94 -0.60
CA ILE A 46 13.26 15.10 0.63
C ILE A 46 13.92 16.09 1.61
N ALA A 47 15.25 16.10 1.67
CA ALA A 47 16.00 17.03 2.52
C ALA A 47 15.84 18.50 2.08
N THR A 48 15.65 18.76 0.78
CA THR A 48 15.44 20.12 0.26
C THR A 48 14.02 20.66 0.46
N LEU A 49 13.03 19.80 0.74
CA LEU A 49 11.64 20.22 0.82
C LEU A 49 11.34 20.97 2.13
N PRO A 50 10.42 21.96 2.11
CA PRO A 50 9.97 22.64 3.32
C PRO A 50 9.48 21.64 4.38
N ILE A 51 9.92 21.83 5.61
CA ILE A 51 9.63 20.95 6.75
C ILE A 51 8.70 21.63 7.75
N HIS A 52 7.72 20.87 8.24
CA HIS A 52 6.97 21.22 9.44
C HIS A 52 7.07 20.09 10.45
N SER A 53 7.60 20.39 11.64
CA SER A 53 7.78 19.42 12.72
C SER A 53 6.76 19.65 13.81
N PHE A 54 6.10 18.58 14.26
CA PHE A 54 5.13 18.65 15.35
C PHE A 54 5.24 17.41 16.25
N ILE A 55 4.72 17.54 17.48
CA ILE A 55 4.69 16.47 18.47
C ILE A 55 3.24 16.01 18.64
N MET A 56 2.97 14.73 18.39
CA MET A 56 1.65 14.14 18.62
C MET A 56 1.58 13.55 20.04
N ARG A 57 0.50 13.81 20.78
CA ARG A 57 0.30 13.28 22.14
C ARG A 57 -0.35 11.88 22.12
N PRO A 58 -0.02 10.99 23.09
CA PRO A 58 1.00 11.14 24.12
C PRO A 58 2.40 10.96 23.51
N ALA A 59 3.30 11.87 23.86
CA ALA A 59 4.56 12.12 23.15
C ALA A 59 5.54 10.94 23.21
N THR A 60 5.88 10.39 22.03
CA THR A 60 7.06 9.53 21.83
C THR A 60 7.70 9.67 20.44
N PHE A 61 7.03 10.29 19.46
CA PHE A 61 7.55 10.44 18.10
C PHE A 61 7.41 11.88 17.59
N GLN A 62 8.53 12.47 17.19
CA GLN A 62 8.53 13.74 16.46
C GLN A 62 8.11 13.44 15.02
N ASN A 63 6.92 13.89 14.64
CA ASN A 63 6.45 13.73 13.27
C ASN A 63 6.94 14.90 12.44
N GLN A 64 7.57 14.58 11.31
CA GLN A 64 8.02 15.57 10.33
C GLN A 64 7.15 15.45 9.09
N LEU A 65 6.54 16.56 8.70
CA LEU A 65 5.87 16.70 7.41
C LEU A 65 6.80 17.40 6.43
N ARG A 66 6.74 17.00 5.18
CA ARG A 66 7.39 17.68 4.05
C ARG A 66 6.34 18.17 3.07
N LEU A 67 6.52 19.39 2.57
CA LEU A 67 5.67 19.94 1.53
C LEU A 67 6.14 19.41 0.17
N TYR A 68 5.36 18.53 -0.45
CA TYR A 68 5.63 17.97 -1.78
C TYR A 68 4.42 18.19 -2.70
N LYS A 69 4.63 18.85 -3.84
CA LYS A 69 3.57 19.15 -4.84
C LYS A 69 2.29 19.73 -4.20
N GLY A 70 2.46 20.68 -3.26
CA GLY A 70 1.35 21.33 -2.56
C GLY A 70 0.77 20.57 -1.36
N ASN A 71 1.34 19.41 -1.01
CA ASN A 71 0.82 18.52 0.04
C ASN A 71 1.78 18.30 1.18
N TRP A 72 1.27 18.40 2.41
CA TRP A 72 2.00 18.01 3.61
C TRP A 72 1.91 16.51 3.84
N ILE A 73 3.03 15.82 3.64
CA ILE A 73 3.12 14.36 3.74
C ILE A 73 4.12 14.01 4.84
N ASN A 74 3.80 13.02 5.67
CA ASN A 74 4.75 12.50 6.65
C ASN A 74 6.02 12.04 5.93
N GLN A 75 7.19 12.46 6.40
CA GLN A 75 8.47 12.19 5.76
C GLN A 75 8.70 10.70 5.52
N SER A 76 8.32 9.83 6.46
CA SER A 76 8.46 8.38 6.31
C SER A 76 7.61 7.88 5.14
N PHE A 77 6.38 8.36 4.99
CA PHE A 77 5.51 7.98 3.87
C PHE A 77 5.90 8.66 2.56
N LEU A 78 6.52 9.85 2.59
CA LEU A 78 6.96 10.53 1.38
C LEU A 78 8.00 9.71 0.61
N ARG A 79 8.93 9.05 1.31
CA ARG A 79 9.89 8.11 0.68
C ARG A 79 9.17 7.03 -0.12
N GLY A 80 8.18 6.39 0.50
CA GLY A 80 7.40 5.36 -0.17
C GLY A 80 6.52 5.91 -1.28
N ALA A 81 5.99 7.13 -1.16
CA ALA A 81 5.21 7.79 -2.19
C ALA A 81 6.05 8.09 -3.45
N LEU A 82 7.29 8.55 -3.28
CA LEU A 82 8.21 8.80 -4.39
C LEU A 82 8.64 7.51 -5.08
N ALA A 83 8.96 6.46 -4.31
CA ALA A 83 9.21 5.14 -4.85
C ALA A 83 7.98 4.56 -5.58
N MET A 84 6.78 4.81 -5.05
CA MET A 84 5.53 4.44 -5.71
C MET A 84 5.38 5.15 -7.05
N GLN A 85 5.64 6.46 -7.13
CA GLN A 85 5.55 7.22 -8.38
C GLN A 85 6.49 6.70 -9.47
N GLN A 86 7.69 6.25 -9.10
CA GLN A 86 8.71 5.84 -10.07
C GLN A 86 8.61 4.37 -10.48
N HIS A 87 8.34 3.47 -9.54
CA HIS A 87 8.54 2.04 -9.76
C HIS A 87 7.24 1.24 -9.76
N PHE A 88 6.15 1.78 -9.21
CA PHE A 88 4.92 1.00 -9.08
C PHE A 88 4.20 0.84 -10.42
N LYS A 89 4.01 -0.43 -10.81
CA LYS A 89 3.21 -0.82 -11.96
C LYS A 89 1.87 -1.36 -11.49
N SER A 90 0.81 -0.67 -11.88
CA SER A 90 -0.56 -1.09 -11.66
C SER A 90 -1.00 -2.15 -12.67
N SER A 91 -2.08 -2.86 -12.35
CA SER A 91 -2.80 -3.76 -13.25
C SER A 91 -4.25 -3.30 -13.41
N PRO A 92 -4.90 -3.46 -14.59
CA PRO A 92 -6.33 -3.16 -14.78
C PRO A 92 -7.26 -3.84 -13.76
N THR A 93 -6.83 -4.95 -13.16
CA THR A 93 -7.62 -5.65 -12.13
C THR A 93 -7.47 -5.07 -10.72
N ASP A 94 -6.49 -4.19 -10.51
CA ASP A 94 -6.16 -3.61 -9.21
C ASP A 94 -7.30 -2.74 -8.66
N LEU A 95 -7.44 -2.76 -7.34
CA LEU A 95 -8.36 -1.91 -6.59
C LEU A 95 -7.60 -1.11 -5.54
N PHE A 96 -7.74 0.21 -5.58
CA PHE A 96 -7.14 1.14 -4.63
C PHE A 96 -8.20 1.75 -3.73
N LEU A 97 -8.06 1.55 -2.43
CA LEU A 97 -8.78 2.31 -1.41
C LEU A 97 -8.00 3.59 -1.08
N ALA A 98 -8.44 4.72 -1.61
CA ALA A 98 -7.89 6.03 -1.31
C ALA A 98 -8.67 6.71 -0.17
N SER A 99 -7.99 7.40 0.74
CA SER A 99 -8.67 8.08 1.86
C SER A 99 -7.78 9.10 2.55
N PHE A 100 -8.37 10.11 3.19
CA PHE A 100 -7.64 10.85 4.20
C PHE A 100 -7.49 10.00 5.49
N PRO A 101 -6.34 10.02 6.19
CA PRO A 101 -6.16 9.26 7.42
C PRO A 101 -7.33 9.43 8.40
N LYS A 102 -7.70 8.33 9.07
CA LYS A 102 -8.77 8.27 10.08
C LYS A 102 -10.21 8.46 9.54
N SER A 103 -10.42 8.43 8.21
CA SER A 103 -11.75 8.52 7.58
C SER A 103 -12.51 7.19 7.48
N GLY A 104 -12.21 6.19 8.34
CA GLY A 104 -12.89 4.88 8.32
C GLY A 104 -12.25 3.80 7.43
N THR A 105 -10.94 3.90 7.17
CA THR A 105 -10.22 2.91 6.34
C THR A 105 -10.31 1.48 6.84
N THR A 106 -10.28 1.25 8.16
CA THR A 106 -10.33 -0.10 8.72
C THR A 106 -11.62 -0.82 8.33
N TRP A 107 -12.76 -0.14 8.42
CA TRP A 107 -14.06 -0.71 8.07
C TRP A 107 -14.15 -0.98 6.57
N LEU A 108 -13.73 -0.03 5.73
CA LEU A 108 -13.79 -0.19 4.28
C LEU A 108 -12.80 -1.24 3.76
N LYS A 109 -11.61 -1.39 4.37
CA LYS A 109 -10.70 -2.51 4.09
C LYS A 109 -11.36 -3.86 4.37
N ALA A 110 -12.07 -3.99 5.49
CA ALA A 110 -12.77 -5.22 5.84
C ALA A 110 -13.84 -5.56 4.81
N MET A 111 -14.67 -4.58 4.42
CA MET A 111 -15.73 -4.79 3.43
C MET A 111 -15.20 -5.13 2.04
N ILE A 112 -14.17 -4.42 1.56
CA ILE A 112 -13.54 -4.70 0.27
C ILE A 112 -13.00 -6.14 0.28
N PHE A 113 -12.22 -6.49 1.30
CA PHE A 113 -11.63 -7.82 1.40
C PHE A 113 -12.72 -8.91 1.44
N ALA A 114 -13.71 -8.79 2.34
CA ALA A 114 -14.84 -9.72 2.42
C ALA A 114 -15.59 -9.86 1.10
N THR A 115 -15.78 -8.76 0.35
CA THR A 115 -16.48 -8.78 -0.95
C THR A 115 -15.67 -9.53 -2.00
N MET A 116 -14.36 -9.31 -2.04
CA MET A 116 -13.45 -9.95 -3.00
C MET A 116 -13.28 -11.44 -2.70
N THR A 117 -13.40 -11.85 -1.44
CA THR A 117 -13.17 -13.23 -1.00
C THR A 117 -14.45 -13.96 -0.57
N ARG A 118 -15.63 -13.41 -0.87
CA ARG A 118 -16.94 -13.91 -0.40
C ARG A 118 -17.24 -15.35 -0.79
N THR A 119 -16.69 -15.82 -1.91
CA THR A 119 -16.84 -17.20 -2.41
C THR A 119 -15.61 -18.05 -2.11
N SER A 120 -14.56 -17.45 -1.55
CA SER A 120 -13.26 -18.08 -1.35
C SER A 120 -13.07 -18.64 0.06
N TYR A 121 -13.73 -18.04 1.06
CA TYR A 121 -13.65 -18.47 2.45
C TYR A 121 -15.04 -18.68 3.06
N PRO A 122 -15.25 -19.77 3.82
CA PRO A 122 -16.42 -19.92 4.67
C PRO A 122 -16.51 -18.77 5.70
N LEU A 123 -17.73 -18.34 6.04
CA LEU A 123 -17.95 -17.21 6.95
C LEU A 123 -17.29 -17.40 8.32
N ASN A 124 -17.31 -18.62 8.87
CA ASN A 124 -16.74 -18.94 10.18
C ASN A 124 -15.21 -19.12 10.18
N GLN A 125 -14.59 -19.18 9.00
CA GLN A 125 -13.14 -19.32 8.80
C GLN A 125 -12.58 -18.17 7.98
N HIS A 126 -13.35 -17.08 7.85
CA HIS A 126 -12.95 -15.93 7.06
C HIS A 126 -11.70 -15.28 7.67
N PRO A 127 -10.69 -14.87 6.88
CA PRO A 127 -9.47 -14.31 7.45
C PRO A 127 -9.68 -13.09 8.35
N LEU A 128 -10.75 -12.33 8.13
CA LEU A 128 -11.14 -11.19 9.00
C LEU A 128 -11.55 -11.60 10.43
N CYS A 129 -11.80 -12.88 10.69
CA CYS A 129 -12.05 -13.38 12.05
C CYS A 129 -10.76 -13.50 12.88
N THR A 130 -9.59 -13.58 12.22
CA THR A 130 -8.28 -13.78 12.87
C THR A 130 -7.28 -12.68 12.55
N HIS A 131 -7.53 -11.87 11.52
CA HIS A 131 -6.64 -10.81 11.04
C HIS A 131 -7.31 -9.44 11.13
N ASN A 132 -6.51 -8.45 11.50
CA ASN A 132 -6.92 -7.07 11.39
C ASN A 132 -7.09 -6.68 9.89
N PRO A 133 -8.07 -5.85 9.50
CA PRO A 133 -8.24 -5.45 8.10
C PRO A 133 -7.00 -4.80 7.45
N HIS A 134 -6.12 -4.16 8.24
CA HIS A 134 -4.84 -3.64 7.76
C HIS A 134 -3.81 -4.73 7.44
N GLN A 135 -3.99 -5.94 7.98
CA GLN A 135 -3.22 -7.14 7.65
C GLN A 135 -3.78 -7.85 6.41
N CYS A 136 -5.01 -7.56 6.00
CA CYS A 136 -5.60 -8.06 4.76
C CYS A 136 -5.26 -7.15 3.57
N ILE A 137 -5.50 -5.84 3.71
CA ILE A 137 -5.24 -4.84 2.68
C ILE A 137 -4.20 -3.84 3.22
N THR A 138 -3.02 -3.83 2.61
CA THR A 138 -1.90 -2.99 3.07
C THR A 138 -1.96 -1.55 2.53
N SER A 139 -1.21 -0.67 3.17
CA SER A 139 -1.01 0.72 2.70
C SER A 139 0.26 0.79 1.86
N ILE A 140 0.15 1.12 0.58
CA ILE A 140 1.25 0.94 -0.36
C ILE A 140 2.44 1.86 -0.07
N GLU A 141 2.20 3.15 0.22
CA GLU A 141 3.27 4.09 0.55
C GLU A 141 4.01 3.70 1.84
N LYS A 142 3.32 3.02 2.77
CA LYS A 142 3.95 2.50 3.98
C LYS A 142 4.90 1.35 3.65
N GLU A 143 4.44 0.36 2.89
CA GLU A 143 5.24 -0.83 2.57
C GLU A 143 6.44 -0.48 1.69
N LEU A 144 6.25 0.42 0.72
CA LEU A 144 7.35 0.90 -0.11
C LEU A 144 8.37 1.70 0.70
N SER A 145 7.94 2.48 1.70
CA SER A 145 8.88 3.24 2.55
C SER A 145 9.86 2.37 3.35
N ILE A 146 9.49 1.12 3.63
CA ILE A 146 10.30 0.17 4.39
C ILE A 146 10.97 -0.88 3.49
N GLY A 147 10.90 -0.71 2.17
CA GLY A 147 11.60 -1.57 1.21
C GLY A 147 10.89 -2.86 0.84
N ASN A 148 9.56 -2.95 1.00
CA ASN A 148 8.78 -4.14 0.66
C ASN A 148 8.29 -4.13 -0.80
N SER A 149 9.02 -3.51 -1.74
CA SER A 149 8.63 -3.42 -3.16
C SER A 149 8.39 -4.79 -3.79
N GLN A 150 9.32 -5.73 -3.60
CA GLN A 150 9.19 -7.10 -4.11
C GLN A 150 7.97 -7.83 -3.54
N ILE A 151 7.58 -7.53 -2.29
CA ILE A 151 6.42 -8.14 -1.64
C ILE A 151 5.12 -7.58 -2.24
N ILE A 152 5.08 -6.29 -2.54
CA ILE A 152 3.95 -5.64 -3.24
C ILE A 152 3.77 -6.22 -4.66
N GLU A 153 4.87 -6.50 -5.35
CA GLU A 153 4.84 -7.15 -6.67
C GLU A 153 4.40 -8.62 -6.60
N ALA A 154 4.70 -9.32 -5.50
CA ALA A 154 4.31 -10.70 -5.28
C ALA A 154 2.82 -10.87 -4.90
N ILE A 155 2.04 -9.79 -4.74
CA ILE A 155 0.61 -9.91 -4.42
C ILE A 155 -0.15 -10.44 -5.65
N PRO A 156 -0.87 -11.57 -5.53
CA PRO A 156 -1.60 -12.15 -6.65
C PRO A 156 -2.76 -11.25 -7.10
N SER A 157 -3.01 -11.23 -8.41
CA SER A 157 -4.17 -10.53 -8.98
C SER A 157 -5.45 -11.36 -8.83
N PRO A 158 -6.63 -10.73 -8.63
CA PRO A 158 -6.83 -9.30 -8.41
C PRO A 158 -6.37 -8.86 -7.01
N ARG A 159 -5.59 -7.78 -6.92
CA ARG A 159 -5.06 -7.27 -5.65
C ARG A 159 -5.76 -5.98 -5.22
N ALA A 160 -6.00 -5.86 -3.91
CA ALA A 160 -6.49 -4.65 -3.29
C ALA A 160 -5.41 -4.03 -2.41
N MET A 161 -5.21 -2.73 -2.56
CA MET A 161 -4.27 -1.92 -1.79
C MET A 161 -4.97 -0.67 -1.29
N SER A 162 -4.37 0.00 -0.32
CA SER A 162 -4.86 1.29 0.17
C SER A 162 -3.78 2.34 0.09
N THR A 163 -4.19 3.60 0.01
CA THR A 163 -3.29 4.74 0.04
C THR A 163 -3.92 5.95 0.71
N HIS A 164 -3.09 6.72 1.40
CA HIS A 164 -3.43 8.05 1.90
C HIS A 164 -2.92 9.18 1.00
N LEU A 165 -2.32 8.84 -0.13
CA LEU A 165 -1.87 9.82 -1.10
C LEU A 165 -3.05 10.51 -1.77
N GLN A 166 -2.90 11.81 -2.00
CA GLN A 166 -3.87 12.56 -2.78
C GLN A 166 -3.80 12.17 -4.26
N TYR A 167 -4.90 12.38 -4.98
CA TYR A 167 -4.99 12.05 -6.40
C TYR A 167 -3.88 12.69 -7.25
N SER A 168 -3.52 13.95 -6.98
CA SER A 168 -2.49 14.69 -7.73
C SER A 168 -1.06 14.15 -7.58
N ILE A 169 -0.84 13.26 -6.62
CA ILE A 169 0.46 12.62 -6.38
C ILE A 169 0.40 11.11 -6.57
N LEU A 170 -0.71 10.55 -7.07
CA LEU A 170 -0.74 9.15 -7.47
C LEU A 170 0.16 8.94 -8.71
N PRO A 171 0.74 7.74 -8.88
CA PRO A 171 1.46 7.38 -10.10
C PRO A 171 0.53 7.43 -11.31
N GLU A 172 1.08 7.81 -12.47
CA GLU A 172 0.35 7.76 -13.74
C GLU A 172 -0.14 6.34 -14.08
N SER A 173 0.58 5.31 -13.64
CA SER A 173 0.13 3.93 -13.78
C SER A 173 -1.24 3.72 -13.11
N ILE A 174 -1.56 4.39 -12.02
CA ILE A 174 -2.87 4.26 -11.37
C ILE A 174 -3.92 5.15 -12.03
N THR A 175 -3.57 6.38 -12.44
CA THR A 175 -4.55 7.34 -12.96
C THR A 175 -4.87 7.13 -14.44
N ASN A 176 -3.98 6.50 -15.21
CA ASN A 176 -4.10 6.34 -16.67
C ASN A 176 -4.38 4.89 -17.09
N THR A 177 -4.74 4.01 -16.15
CA THR A 177 -5.14 2.62 -16.43
C THR A 177 -6.55 2.36 -15.92
N ASP A 178 -7.15 1.23 -16.30
CA ASP A 178 -8.50 0.83 -15.86
C ASP A 178 -8.56 0.36 -14.39
N CYS A 179 -7.59 0.74 -13.56
CA CYS A 179 -7.63 0.48 -12.12
C CYS A 179 -8.87 1.10 -11.48
N ARG A 180 -9.42 0.42 -10.49
CA ARG A 180 -10.56 0.92 -9.73
C ARG A 180 -10.09 1.66 -8.51
N ILE A 181 -10.53 2.91 -8.33
CA ILE A 181 -10.24 3.71 -7.14
C ILE A 181 -11.54 3.91 -6.36
N ILE A 182 -11.57 3.46 -5.11
CA ILE A 182 -12.62 3.76 -4.14
C ILE A 182 -12.05 4.85 -3.22
N TYR A 183 -12.67 6.03 -3.22
CA TYR A 183 -12.31 7.10 -2.30
C TYR A 183 -13.31 7.20 -1.16
N VAL A 184 -12.81 7.28 0.08
CA VAL A 184 -13.64 7.55 1.27
C VAL A 184 -13.13 8.79 2.00
N TRP A 185 -14.07 9.62 2.44
CA TRP A 185 -13.82 10.78 3.27
C TRP A 185 -14.82 10.83 4.41
N ARG A 186 -14.48 11.60 5.45
CA ARG A 186 -15.34 11.89 6.59
C ARG A 186 -15.29 13.38 6.86
N ASP A 187 -16.38 13.94 7.38
CA ASP A 187 -16.41 15.33 7.85
C ASP A 187 -15.23 15.58 8.82
N PRO A 188 -14.32 16.53 8.51
CA PRO A 188 -13.20 16.87 9.38
C PRO A 188 -13.59 17.30 10.80
N LYS A 189 -14.84 17.77 11.01
CA LYS A 189 -15.35 18.19 12.32
C LYS A 189 -15.62 17.03 13.28
N MET A 190 -15.57 15.78 12.80
CA MET A 190 -15.83 14.59 13.63
C MET A 190 -14.58 14.08 14.41
N PHE A 191 -13.52 14.88 14.51
CA PHE A 191 -12.29 14.56 15.26
C PHE A 191 -12.14 15.36 16.54
#